data_AF-A0A1B7TIM6-F1
#
_entry.id   AF-A0A1B7TIM6-F1
#
_cell.length_a   1.000
_cell.length_b   1.000
_cell.length_c   1.000
_cell.angle_alpha   90.00
_cell.angle_beta   90.00
_cell.angle_gamma   90.00
#
_symmetry.space_group_name_H-M   'P 1'
#
loop_
_entity.id
_entity.type
_entity.pdbx_description
1 polymer ?
#
loop_
_entity_poly.entity_id
_entity_poly.type
_entity_poly.pdbx_seq_one_letter_code
_entity_poly.pdbx_strand_id
1 'polypeptide(L)'
;MYRDIGSLNWVFNIFDGLKEQDRIRFQNTDFLVSPDMKWTDETDLKSMYMLLLFKDTRLKTIRDLKSSDDLKLLKDVKNDIETKLLKQYGNLPLNKVKLFFHYQPSYYQLHLHIVHCDNELNYKSMLLGKDCHFLDTVIDNLEMNLDYYQKCKMVYCLNDNSELYKRFQK
;
A
#
# COMPACT_ATOMS: atom_id res chain seq x y z
N MET A 1 -2.60 -13.73 -21.93
CA MET A 1 -3.35 -14.32 -20.81
C MET A 1 -4.14 -13.19 -20.16
N TYR A 2 -5.46 -13.34 -20.07
CA TYR A 2 -6.48 -12.30 -19.97
C TYR A 2 -6.18 -11.19 -18.94
N ARG A 3 -5.89 -9.97 -19.45
CA ARG A 3 -5.87 -8.76 -18.64
C ARG A 3 -7.31 -8.22 -18.66
N ASP A 4 -7.91 -8.03 -17.49
CA ASP A 4 -9.11 -7.20 -17.35
C ASP A 4 -8.62 -5.74 -17.22
N ILE A 5 -8.37 -5.13 -18.38
CA ILE A 5 -7.50 -3.96 -18.59
C ILE A 5 -8.13 -2.65 -18.10
N GLY A 6 -9.45 -2.58 -17.89
CA GLY A 6 -10.14 -1.32 -17.68
C GLY A 6 -9.76 -0.54 -16.40
N SER A 7 -9.59 -1.22 -15.26
CA SER A 7 -9.52 -0.54 -13.95
C SER A 7 -8.12 -0.25 -13.43
N LEU A 8 -7.09 -0.94 -13.93
CA LEU A 8 -5.69 -0.79 -13.48
C LEU A 8 -4.80 -0.03 -14.47
N ASN A 9 -5.33 0.36 -15.63
CA ASN A 9 -4.57 1.09 -16.65
C ASN A 9 -3.87 2.33 -16.10
N TRP A 10 -4.49 3.04 -15.16
CA TRP A 10 -3.87 4.22 -14.55
C TRP A 10 -2.57 3.86 -13.82
N VAL A 11 -2.50 2.72 -13.11
CA VAL A 11 -1.28 2.26 -12.43
C VAL A 11 -0.19 1.95 -13.44
N PHE A 12 -0.51 1.18 -14.47
CA PHE A 12 0.46 0.79 -15.50
C PHE A 12 0.94 1.99 -16.30
N ASN A 13 0.08 2.98 -16.56
CA ASN A 13 0.49 4.22 -17.20
C ASN A 13 1.51 5.01 -16.35
N ILE A 14 1.47 4.90 -15.02
CA ILE A 14 2.50 5.50 -14.16
C ILE A 14 3.80 4.69 -14.27
N PHE A 15 3.71 3.35 -14.26
CA PHE A 15 4.89 2.48 -14.39
C PHE A 15 5.60 2.65 -15.73
N ASP A 16 4.83 2.80 -16.81
CA ASP A 16 5.32 2.94 -18.20
C ASP A 16 5.77 4.38 -18.52
N GLY A 17 5.74 5.30 -17.56
CA GLY A 17 6.19 6.67 -17.78
C GLY A 17 5.20 7.57 -18.51
N LEU A 18 3.96 7.11 -18.75
CA LEU A 18 2.98 7.76 -19.61
C LEU A 18 2.14 8.83 -18.88
N LYS A 19 1.96 8.70 -17.56
CA LYS A 19 1.13 9.59 -16.73
C LYS A 19 1.74 9.85 -15.35
N GLU A 20 1.41 11.01 -14.78
CA GLU A 20 1.71 11.42 -13.39
C GLU A 20 3.18 11.35 -12.97
N GLN A 21 4.13 11.45 -13.92
CA GLN A 21 5.56 11.37 -13.64
C GLN A 21 6.06 12.54 -12.77
N ASP A 22 5.44 13.71 -12.93
CA ASP A 22 5.67 14.91 -12.13
C ASP A 22 5.22 14.78 -10.66
N ARG A 23 4.34 13.81 -10.38
CA ARG A 23 3.83 13.53 -9.02
C ARG A 23 4.68 12.52 -8.25
N ILE A 24 5.64 11.87 -8.89
CA ILE A 24 6.51 10.90 -8.22
C ILE A 24 7.47 11.65 -7.28
N ARG A 25 7.54 11.21 -6.02
CA ARG A 25 8.42 11.78 -4.97
C ARG A 25 9.60 10.88 -4.66
N PHE A 26 9.45 9.60 -4.94
CA PHE A 26 10.52 8.61 -4.83
C PHE A 26 10.26 7.46 -5.80
N GLN A 27 11.31 6.91 -6.40
CA GLN A 27 11.22 5.64 -7.12
C GLN A 27 12.56 4.92 -7.18
N ASN A 28 12.50 3.60 -7.26
CA ASN A 28 13.62 2.72 -7.55
C ASN A 28 13.15 1.61 -8.53
N THR A 29 13.90 0.51 -8.64
CA THR A 29 13.54 -0.62 -9.52
C THR A 29 12.27 -1.34 -9.08
N ASP A 30 11.96 -1.33 -7.79
CA ASP A 30 10.96 -2.22 -7.19
C ASP A 30 9.64 -1.51 -6.88
N PHE A 31 9.68 -0.21 -6.62
CA PHE A 31 8.49 0.59 -6.31
C PHE A 31 8.64 2.07 -6.66
N LEU A 32 7.51 2.78 -6.59
CA LEU A 32 7.45 4.24 -6.64
C LEU A 32 6.51 4.77 -5.57
N VAL A 33 6.65 6.05 -5.21
CA VAL A 33 5.82 6.76 -4.23
C VAL A 33 5.30 8.05 -4.84
N SER A 34 4.00 8.30 -4.69
CA SER A 34 3.35 9.55 -5.09
C SER A 34 2.28 9.99 -4.06
N PRO A 35 1.95 11.29 -3.99
CA PRO A 35 0.84 11.78 -3.18
C PRO A 35 -0.49 11.17 -3.61
N ASP A 36 -1.30 10.73 -2.64
CA ASP A 36 -2.69 10.35 -2.88
C ASP A 36 -3.52 11.60 -3.19
N MET A 37 -4.62 11.44 -3.93
CA MET A 37 -5.54 12.56 -4.20
C MET A 37 -6.12 13.21 -2.93
N LYS A 38 -6.06 12.52 -1.79
CA LYS A 38 -6.47 13.03 -0.46
C LYS A 38 -5.52 14.07 0.12
N TRP A 39 -4.27 14.15 -0.33
CA TRP A 39 -3.29 15.11 0.16
C TRP A 39 -3.07 16.21 -0.88
N THR A 40 -3.80 17.32 -0.71
CA THR A 40 -3.86 18.41 -1.71
C THR A 40 -2.89 19.54 -1.43
N ASP A 41 -2.40 19.67 -0.19
CA ASP A 41 -1.41 20.66 0.23
C ASP A 41 -0.20 19.95 0.83
N GLU A 42 0.86 19.76 0.04
CA GLU A 42 2.08 19.08 0.48
C GLU A 42 2.86 19.84 1.57
N THR A 43 2.51 21.10 1.86
CA THR A 43 3.10 21.87 2.95
C THR A 43 2.48 21.52 4.31
N ASP A 44 1.23 21.07 4.32
CA ASP A 44 0.57 20.54 5.51
C ASP A 44 0.92 19.06 5.69
N LEU A 45 2.04 18.80 6.37
CA LEU A 45 2.49 17.44 6.65
C LEU A 45 1.50 16.66 7.53
N LYS A 46 0.64 17.32 8.32
CA LYS A 46 -0.32 16.61 9.18
C LYS A 46 -1.43 15.96 8.36
N SER A 47 -1.75 16.50 7.18
CA SER A 47 -2.66 15.88 6.21
C SER A 47 -1.95 14.95 5.22
N MET A 48 -0.64 14.67 5.41
CA MET A 48 0.12 13.81 4.50
C MET A 48 -0.55 12.45 4.29
N TYR A 49 -0.70 12.14 3.00
CA TYR A 49 -1.19 10.88 2.50
C TYR A 49 -0.50 10.55 1.17
N MET A 50 0.32 9.52 1.16
CA MET A 50 0.99 9.01 -0.04
C MET A 50 0.65 7.55 -0.29
N LEU A 51 0.83 7.14 -1.54
CA LEU A 51 0.75 5.76 -1.99
C LEU A 51 2.11 5.32 -2.50
N LEU A 52 2.57 4.18 -2.02
CA LEU A 52 3.67 3.43 -2.58
C LEU A 52 3.11 2.30 -3.44
N LEU A 53 3.49 2.26 -4.71
CA LEU A 53 3.06 1.26 -5.68
C LEU A 53 4.22 0.30 -5.99
N PHE A 54 4.02 -0.99 -5.73
CA PHE A 54 4.99 -2.03 -6.06
C PHE A 54 4.94 -2.33 -7.55
N LYS A 55 6.11 -2.42 -8.20
CA LYS A 55 6.24 -2.64 -9.66
C LYS A 55 6.13 -4.11 -10.04
N ASP A 56 6.37 -5.07 -9.13
CA ASP A 56 6.10 -6.49 -9.40
C ASP A 56 4.59 -6.70 -9.59
N THR A 57 4.20 -6.94 -10.84
CA THR A 57 2.80 -7.14 -11.22
C THR A 57 2.21 -8.46 -10.74
N ARG A 58 3.01 -9.40 -10.21
CA ARG A 58 2.48 -10.60 -9.54
C ARG A 58 1.86 -10.26 -8.19
N LEU A 59 2.33 -9.21 -7.52
CA LEU A 59 1.86 -8.83 -6.19
C LEU A 59 0.54 -8.05 -6.33
N LYS A 60 -0.59 -8.72 -6.05
CA LYS A 60 -1.93 -8.11 -6.11
C LYS A 60 -2.40 -7.65 -4.75
N THR A 61 -2.12 -8.45 -3.73
CA THR A 61 -2.47 -8.18 -2.33
C THR A 61 -1.39 -8.74 -1.41
N ILE A 62 -1.53 -8.54 -0.10
CA ILE A 62 -0.66 -9.19 0.89
C ILE A 62 -0.77 -10.74 0.88
N ARG A 63 -1.81 -11.32 0.26
CA ARG A 63 -1.91 -12.77 0.02
C ARG A 63 -0.87 -13.30 -0.97
N ASP A 64 -0.18 -12.45 -1.73
CA ASP A 64 0.82 -12.88 -2.71
C ASP A 64 2.24 -12.90 -2.14
N LEU A 65 2.45 -12.31 -0.95
CA LEU A 65 3.72 -12.29 -0.23
C LEU A 65 3.97 -13.69 0.37
N LYS A 66 5.01 -14.38 -0.10
CA LYS A 66 5.26 -15.78 0.29
C LYS A 66 6.70 -16.25 0.25
N SER A 67 7.64 -15.36 -0.04
CA SER A 67 9.04 -15.72 -0.27
C SER A 67 10.00 -14.84 0.51
N SER A 68 11.24 -15.31 0.66
CA SER A 68 12.31 -14.51 1.27
C SER A 68 12.61 -13.23 0.51
N ASP A 69 12.42 -13.24 -0.82
CA ASP A 69 12.57 -12.04 -1.66
C ASP A 69 11.45 -11.03 -1.38
N ASP A 70 10.20 -11.48 -1.20
CA ASP A 70 9.08 -10.61 -0.81
C ASP A 70 9.35 -9.98 0.57
N LEU A 71 9.85 -10.76 1.52
CA LEU A 71 10.23 -10.27 2.86
C LEU A 71 11.36 -9.23 2.76
N LYS A 72 12.40 -9.51 1.97
CA LYS A 72 13.51 -8.57 1.75
C LYS A 72 13.00 -7.27 1.13
N LEU A 73 12.14 -7.36 0.12
CA LEU A 73 11.50 -6.21 -0.53
C LEU A 73 10.76 -5.31 0.48
N LEU A 74 9.99 -5.89 1.40
CA LEU A 74 9.29 -5.10 2.42
C LEU A 74 10.23 -4.39 3.40
N LYS A 75 11.34 -5.04 3.79
CA LYS A 75 12.37 -4.43 4.64
C LYS A 75 13.08 -3.29 3.92
N ASP A 76 13.40 -3.48 2.65
CA ASP A 76 14.02 -2.46 1.80
C ASP A 76 13.06 -1.26 1.61
N VAL A 77 11.77 -1.51 1.41
CA VAL A 77 10.73 -0.47 1.38
C VAL A 77 10.73 0.35 2.68
N LYS A 78 10.69 -0.31 3.84
CA LYS A 78 10.72 0.38 5.14
C LYS A 78 11.97 1.26 5.27
N ASN A 79 13.14 0.71 4.94
CA ASN A 79 14.40 1.43 4.99
C ASN A 79 14.45 2.62 4.02
N ASP A 80 13.98 2.46 2.79
CA ASP A 80 13.98 3.54 1.79
C ASP A 80 12.98 4.65 2.15
N ILE A 81 11.83 4.30 2.75
CA ILE A 81 10.90 5.29 3.29
C ILE A 81 11.60 6.14 4.36
N GLU A 82 12.19 5.50 5.37
CA GLU A 82 12.84 6.19 6.48
C GLU A 82 14.05 7.02 6.03
N THR A 83 14.93 6.40 5.25
CA THR A 83 16.24 6.97 4.97
C THR A 83 16.30 7.86 3.73
N LYS A 84 15.29 7.81 2.84
CA LYS A 84 15.28 8.57 1.58
C LYS A 84 14.02 9.41 1.40
N LEU A 85 12.82 8.84 1.61
CA LEU A 85 11.56 9.57 1.39
C LEU A 85 11.33 10.62 2.49
N LEU A 86 11.27 10.20 3.76
CA LEU A 86 10.90 11.08 4.87
C LEU A 86 11.91 12.20 5.14
N LYS A 87 13.17 12.00 4.71
CA LYS A 87 14.20 13.07 4.73
C LYS A 87 13.83 14.29 3.90
N GLN A 88 13.07 14.11 2.81
CA GLN A 88 12.63 15.20 1.95
C GLN A 88 11.55 16.07 2.62
N TYR A 89 10.89 15.54 3.66
CA TYR A 89 9.77 16.18 4.36
C TYR A 89 10.19 16.65 5.76
N GLY A 90 11.26 17.44 5.83
CA GLY A 90 11.75 18.01 7.10
C GLY A 90 12.35 16.99 8.06
N ASN A 91 12.91 15.89 7.53
CA ASN A 91 13.43 14.77 8.32
C ASN A 91 12.36 14.18 9.26
N LEU A 92 11.17 13.93 8.72
CA LEU A 92 10.05 13.37 9.46
C LEU A 92 10.44 12.00 10.04
N PRO A 93 10.29 11.76 11.35
CA PRO A 93 10.59 10.45 11.94
C PRO A 93 9.63 9.36 11.44
N LEU A 94 10.13 8.12 11.32
CA LEU A 94 9.30 6.98 10.89
C LEU A 94 8.09 6.74 11.82
N ASN A 95 8.25 6.98 13.13
CA ASN A 95 7.16 6.84 14.10
C ASN A 95 6.09 7.96 14.02
N LYS A 96 6.26 8.93 13.12
CA LYS A 96 5.24 9.95 12.77
C LYS A 96 4.42 9.57 11.54
N VAL A 97 4.64 8.39 10.96
CA VAL A 97 3.82 7.87 9.86
C VAL A 97 3.30 6.47 10.16
N LYS A 98 2.09 6.20 9.66
CA LYS A 98 1.45 4.89 9.63
C LYS A 98 1.75 4.28 8.26
N LEU A 99 2.36 3.10 8.26
CA LEU A 99 2.63 2.31 7.05
C LEU A 99 1.72 1.08 7.06
N PHE A 100 0.76 0.99 6.13
CA PHE A 100 -0.19 -0.13 6.13
C PHE A 100 -0.71 -0.50 4.75
N PHE A 101 -1.10 -1.77 4.60
CA PHE A 101 -1.80 -2.31 3.45
C PHE A 101 -3.30 -2.40 3.72
N HIS A 102 -4.11 -2.24 2.68
CA HIS A 102 -5.52 -2.61 2.77
C HIS A 102 -5.76 -4.09 2.42
N TYR A 103 -6.70 -4.73 3.12
CA TYR A 103 -7.27 -6.01 2.71
C TYR A 103 -8.77 -6.09 3.07
N GLN A 104 -9.70 -6.16 2.11
CA GLN A 104 -9.49 -6.17 0.65
C GLN A 104 -9.02 -4.80 0.13
N PRO A 105 -8.12 -4.75 -0.87
CA PRO A 105 -7.68 -3.48 -1.44
C PRO A 105 -8.74 -2.89 -2.38
N SER A 106 -8.68 -1.57 -2.60
CA SER A 106 -9.55 -0.90 -3.58
C SER A 106 -9.24 -1.28 -5.03
N TYR A 107 -8.02 -1.76 -5.29
CA TYR A 107 -7.58 -2.28 -6.59
C TYR A 107 -6.47 -3.32 -6.39
N TYR A 108 -6.38 -4.30 -7.31
CA TYR A 108 -5.50 -5.47 -7.18
C TYR A 108 -4.14 -5.23 -7.85
N GLN A 109 -3.38 -4.32 -7.25
CA GLN A 109 -1.94 -4.18 -7.44
C GLN A 109 -1.42 -3.77 -6.07
N LEU A 110 -0.45 -4.50 -5.52
CA LEU A 110 0.00 -4.28 -4.15
C LEU A 110 0.44 -2.82 -3.99
N HIS A 111 -0.08 -2.17 -2.95
CA HIS A 111 0.23 -0.79 -2.61
C HIS A 111 0.24 -0.60 -1.10
N LEU A 112 1.17 0.23 -0.64
CA LEU A 112 1.32 0.59 0.77
C LEU A 112 0.90 2.04 0.96
N HIS A 113 0.07 2.28 1.98
CA HIS A 113 -0.33 3.61 2.40
C HIS A 113 0.72 4.18 3.36
N ILE A 114 1.13 5.42 3.11
CA ILE A 114 2.04 6.19 3.98
C ILE A 114 1.27 7.42 4.45
N VAL A 115 0.91 7.47 5.73
CA VAL A 115 -0.04 8.47 6.25
C VAL A 115 0.51 9.07 7.55
N HIS A 116 0.48 10.39 7.71
CA HIS A 116 0.92 11.01 8.97
C HIS A 116 0.11 10.54 10.17
N CYS A 117 0.72 10.45 11.36
CA CYS A 117 0.07 9.95 12.57
C CYS A 117 -1.18 10.78 12.94
N ASP A 118 -1.07 12.10 12.79
CA ASP A 118 -2.11 13.09 13.07
C ASP A 118 -3.14 13.25 11.93
N ASN A 119 -2.99 12.51 10.83
CA ASN A 119 -3.96 12.56 9.75
C ASN A 119 -5.26 11.87 10.20
N GLU A 120 -6.33 12.67 10.25
CA GLU A 120 -7.67 12.25 10.66
C GLU A 120 -8.52 11.69 9.52
N LEU A 121 -8.08 11.86 8.27
CA LEU A 121 -8.67 11.16 7.14
C LEU A 121 -8.44 9.66 7.36
N ASN A 122 -9.50 8.87 7.17
CA ASN A 122 -9.54 7.42 7.36
C ASN A 122 -9.73 6.86 8.78
N TYR A 123 -10.29 7.61 9.73
CA TYR A 123 -10.85 6.94 10.92
C TYR A 123 -11.74 5.75 10.52
N LYS A 124 -12.57 5.85 9.47
CA LYS A 124 -13.46 4.74 9.05
C LYS A 124 -12.77 3.46 8.59
N SER A 125 -11.64 3.52 7.86
CA SER A 125 -10.92 2.29 7.45
C SER A 125 -10.03 1.73 8.55
N MET A 126 -9.61 2.57 9.50
CA MET A 126 -8.80 2.18 10.65
C MET A 126 -9.64 1.76 11.89
N LEU A 127 -10.89 2.21 11.99
CA LEU A 127 -11.74 2.18 13.19
C LEU A 127 -11.99 0.78 13.77
N LEU A 128 -11.71 -0.29 13.02
CA LEU A 128 -11.89 -1.66 13.48
C LEU A 128 -10.64 -2.53 13.34
N GLY A 129 -9.52 -2.02 12.82
CA GLY A 129 -8.32 -2.82 12.52
C GLY A 129 -8.56 -3.99 11.55
N LYS A 130 -9.73 -4.03 10.88
CA LYS A 130 -10.16 -5.15 10.04
C LYS A 130 -9.59 -5.07 8.64
N ASP A 131 -9.47 -3.87 8.09
CA ASP A 131 -9.07 -3.71 6.70
C ASP A 131 -7.64 -3.16 6.55
N CYS A 132 -6.93 -2.84 7.64
CA CYS A 132 -5.58 -2.27 7.63
C CYS A 132 -4.57 -3.24 8.27
N HIS A 133 -3.49 -3.55 7.55
CA HIS A 133 -2.40 -4.40 8.02
C HIS A 133 -1.09 -3.60 8.04
N PHE A 134 -0.56 -3.31 9.23
CA PHE A 134 0.67 -2.53 9.37
C PHE A 134 1.88 -3.26 8.78
N LEU A 135 2.76 -2.51 8.10
CA LEU A 135 3.95 -3.05 7.43
C LEU A 135 4.81 -3.89 8.38
N ASP A 136 5.06 -3.39 9.59
CA ASP A 136 5.88 -4.09 10.57
C ASP A 136 5.26 -5.42 10.98
N THR A 137 3.95 -5.47 11.23
CA THR A 137 3.25 -6.73 11.51
C THR A 137 3.27 -7.67 10.32
N VAL A 138 3.22 -7.16 9.09
CA VAL A 138 3.38 -7.98 7.88
C VAL A 138 4.77 -8.59 7.78
N ILE A 139 5.81 -7.79 8.05
CA ILE A 139 7.20 -8.25 8.09
C ILE A 139 7.36 -9.32 9.17
N ASP A 140 6.92 -9.06 10.41
CA ASP A 140 7.02 -10.00 11.53
C ASP A 140 6.33 -11.34 11.20
N ASN A 141 5.13 -11.30 10.61
CA ASN A 141 4.41 -12.50 10.21
C ASN A 141 5.17 -13.33 9.17
N LEU A 142 5.80 -12.67 8.18
CA LEU A 142 6.60 -13.34 7.16
C LEU A 142 7.93 -13.87 7.72
N GLU A 143 8.52 -13.20 8.71
CA GLU A 143 9.69 -13.70 9.44
C GLU A 143 9.37 -14.98 10.22
N MET A 144 8.19 -15.04 10.84
CA MET A 144 7.73 -16.25 11.54
C MET A 144 7.41 -17.39 10.57
N ASN A 145 6.75 -17.06 9.46
CA ASN A 145 6.42 -18.04 8.43
C ASN A 145 6.21 -17.35 7.08
N LEU A 146 7.08 -17.67 6.11
CA LEU A 146 7.01 -17.06 4.79
C LEU A 146 5.64 -17.23 4.13
N ASP A 147 4.95 -18.36 4.32
CA ASP A 147 3.63 -18.59 3.72
C ASP A 147 2.42 -18.21 4.63
N TYR A 148 2.67 -17.39 5.66
CA TYR A 148 1.68 -16.98 6.66
C TYR A 148 0.40 -16.45 6.00
N TYR A 149 0.55 -15.54 5.04
CA TYR A 149 -0.58 -14.89 4.39
C TYR A 149 -1.33 -15.79 3.41
N GLN A 150 -0.87 -16.99 3.09
CA GLN A 150 -1.69 -17.95 2.35
C GLN A 150 -2.57 -18.80 3.29
N LYS A 151 -2.15 -18.95 4.55
CA LYS A 151 -2.80 -19.84 5.53
C LYS A 151 -3.70 -19.10 6.51
N CYS A 152 -3.37 -17.86 6.87
CA CYS A 152 -4.09 -17.15 7.91
C CYS A 152 -5.53 -16.80 7.48
N LYS A 153 -6.44 -16.77 8.45
CA LYS A 153 -7.78 -16.23 8.23
C LYS A 153 -7.69 -14.71 8.27
N MET A 154 -8.05 -14.07 7.16
CA MET A 154 -8.11 -12.61 7.06
C MET A 154 -9.56 -12.18 7.26
N VAL A 155 -9.79 -11.31 8.22
CA VAL A 155 -11.09 -10.68 8.45
C VAL A 155 -11.14 -9.42 7.59
N TYR A 156 -12.23 -9.17 6.89
CA TYR A 156 -12.47 -7.96 6.12
C TYR A 156 -13.97 -7.69 6.04
N CYS A 157 -14.33 -6.43 5.83
CA CYS A 157 -15.72 -6.03 5.63
C CYS A 157 -16.00 -5.79 4.14
N LEU A 158 -17.20 -6.14 3.69
CA LEU A 158 -17.65 -5.82 2.34
C LEU A 158 -18.91 -4.98 2.44
N ASN A 159 -19.01 -3.95 1.59
CA ASN A 159 -20.25 -3.20 1.44
C ASN A 159 -21.19 -3.93 0.47
N ASP A 160 -22.50 -3.70 0.63
CA ASP A 160 -23.55 -4.35 -0.18
C ASP A 160 -23.41 -4.07 -1.68
N ASN A 161 -22.78 -2.94 -2.03
CA ASN A 161 -22.54 -2.53 -3.40
C ASN A 161 -21.33 -3.22 -4.04
N SER A 162 -20.45 -3.84 -3.25
CA SER A 162 -19.19 -4.39 -3.73
C SER A 162 -19.42 -5.65 -4.56
N GLU A 163 -18.70 -5.74 -5.68
CA GLU A 163 -18.79 -6.90 -6.57
C GLU A 163 -18.41 -8.19 -5.85
N LEU A 164 -17.43 -8.13 -4.94
CA LEU A 164 -17.03 -9.28 -4.14
C LEU A 164 -18.14 -9.75 -3.19
N TYR A 165 -18.89 -8.82 -2.57
CA TYR A 165 -20.02 -9.20 -1.72
C TYR A 165 -21.10 -9.92 -2.53
N LYS A 166 -21.46 -9.37 -3.70
CA LYS A 166 -22.44 -9.97 -4.61
C LYS A 166 -22.06 -11.39 -5.05
N ARG A 167 -20.76 -11.70 -5.13
CA ARG A 167 -20.26 -13.05 -5.44
C ARG A 167 -20.37 -14.03 -4.27
N PHE A 168 -20.31 -13.56 -3.02
CA PHE A 168 -20.50 -14.41 -1.83
C PHE A 168 -21.98 -14.74 -1.55
N GLN A 169 -22.92 -14.00 -2.14
CA GLN A 169 -24.36 -14.23 -2.01
C GLN A 169 -24.90 -15.29 -3.00
N LYS A 170 -24.06 -15.79 -3.91
CA LYS A 170 -24.38 -16.87 -4.85
C LYS A 170 -23.89 -18.20 -4.31
#